data_AF-A0A7C4Y7D4-F1
#
_entry.id   AF-A0A7C4Y7D4-F1
#
_cell.length_a   1.000
_cell.length_b   1.000
_cell.length_c   1.000
_cell.angle_alpha   90.00
_cell.angle_beta   90.00
_cell.angle_gamma   90.00
#
_symmetry.space_group_name_H-M   'P 1'
#
loop_
_entity.id
_entity.type
_entity.pdbx_description
1 polymer ?
#
loop_
_entity_poly.entity_id
_entity_poly.type
_entity_poly.pdbx_seq_one_letter_code
_entity_poly.pdbx_strand_id
1 'polypeptide(L)' 'MFKSFRIIKIIIRFINNAFRDGYVQTTGTGLAKILPPVSRFTPTGERTQKRESVIEKIKAFFNRFWDISGGELE' A
#
# COMPACT_ATOMS: atom_id res chain seq x y z
N MET A 1 13.19 10.32 -13.40
CA MET A 1 11.90 10.27 -14.14
C MET A 1 11.32 8.85 -14.24
N PHE A 2 12.06 7.84 -14.74
CA PHE A 2 11.53 6.47 -14.95
C PHE A 2 11.11 5.67 -13.70
N LYS A 3 11.80 5.84 -12.56
CA LYS A 3 11.44 5.13 -11.31
C LYS A 3 10.03 5.47 -10.79
N SER A 4 9.58 6.72 -11.01
CA SER A 4 8.26 7.18 -10.56
C SER A 4 7.12 6.50 -11.32
N PHE A 5 7.28 6.35 -12.64
CA PHE A 5 6.28 5.63 -13.45
C PHE A 5 6.16 4.16 -13.07
N ARG A 6 7.28 3.53 -12.71
CA ARG A 6 7.31 2.13 -12.24
C ARG A 6 6.58 1.98 -10.90
N ILE A 7 6.77 2.89 -9.96
CA ILE A 7 6.14 2.77 -8.63
C ILE A 7 4.62 2.95 -8.72
N ILE A 8 4.14 3.89 -9.54
CA ILE A 8 2.71 4.12 -9.75
C ILE A 8 2.03 2.86 -10.29
N LYS A 9 2.61 2.21 -11.30
CA LYS A 9 2.08 0.94 -11.83
C LYS A 9 1.97 -0.17 -10.79
N ILE A 10 2.94 -0.26 -9.88
CA ILE A 10 2.93 -1.27 -8.80
C ILE A 10 1.85 -0.95 -7.77
N ILE A 11 1.69 0.34 -7.41
CA ILE A 11 0.66 0.79 -6.47
C ILE A 11 -0.74 0.50 -7.02
N ILE A 12 -1.00 0.82 -8.29
CA ILE A 12 -2.29 0.53 -8.93
C ILE A 12 -2.61 -0.97 -8.85
N ARG A 13 -1.63 -1.83 -9.19
CA ARG A 13 -1.81 -3.28 -9.09
C ARG A 13 -2.06 -3.75 -7.66
N PHE A 14 -1.39 -3.16 -6.68
CA PHE A 14 -1.59 -3.48 -5.26
C PHE A 14 -3.01 -3.12 -4.80
N ILE A 15 -3.49 -1.93 -5.16
CA ILE A 15 -4.84 -1.46 -4.83
C ILE A 15 -5.89 -2.36 -5.51
N ASN A 16 -5.74 -2.67 -6.80
CA ASN A 16 -6.67 -3.55 -7.51
C ASN A 16 -6.77 -4.95 -6.87
N ASN A 17 -5.64 -5.49 -6.40
CA ASN A 17 -5.66 -6.75 -5.66
C ASN A 17 -6.42 -6.62 -4.33
N ALA A 18 -6.21 -5.52 -3.59
CA ALA A 18 -6.92 -5.30 -2.32
C ALA A 18 -8.44 -5.20 -2.52
N PHE A 19 -8.90 -4.48 -3.56
CA PHE A 19 -10.33 -4.42 -3.90
C PHE A 19 -10.87 -5.76 -4.39
N ARG A 20 -10.11 -6.53 -5.17
CA ARG A 20 -10.52 -7.88 -5.57
C ARG A 20 -10.63 -8.83 -4.38
N ASP A 21 -9.68 -8.75 -3.46
CA ASP A 21 -9.55 -9.70 -2.34
C ASP A 21 -10.35 -9.27 -1.10
N GLY A 22 -10.90 -8.05 -1.07
CA GLY A 22 -11.70 -7.51 0.03
C GLY A 22 -10.91 -7.05 1.26
N TYR A 23 -9.58 -7.03 1.20
CA TYR A 23 -8.75 -6.55 2.31
C TYR A 23 -7.41 -5.98 1.83
N VAL A 24 -6.84 -5.07 2.63
CA VAL A 24 -5.49 -4.54 2.39
C VAL A 24 -4.44 -5.49 2.97
N GLN A 25 -3.65 -6.11 2.10
CA GLN A 25 -2.56 -7.00 2.51
C GLN A 25 -1.43 -6.23 3.22
N THR A 26 -1.31 -6.39 4.54
CA THR A 26 -0.25 -5.76 5.36
C THR A 26 1.01 -6.61 5.48
N THR A 27 0.91 -7.90 5.13
CA THR A 27 1.99 -8.89 5.19
C THR A 27 2.55 -9.20 3.80
N GLY A 28 3.64 -9.95 3.74
CA GLY A 28 4.26 -10.36 2.48
C GLY A 28 5.07 -9.27 1.77
N THR A 29 5.48 -9.54 0.53
CA THR A 29 6.43 -8.70 -0.22
C THR A 29 5.77 -7.60 -1.06
N GLY A 30 4.44 -7.65 -1.23
CA GLY A 30 3.67 -6.66 -2.00
C GLY A 30 3.84 -5.26 -1.43
N LEU A 31 3.66 -5.12 -0.11
CA LEU A 31 3.84 -3.84 0.59
C LEU A 31 5.27 -3.32 0.46
N ALA A 32 6.27 -4.21 0.58
CA ALA A 32 7.68 -3.81 0.47
C ALA A 32 8.04 -3.22 -0.91
N LYS A 33 7.31 -3.57 -1.98
CA LYS A 33 7.54 -3.08 -3.34
C LYS A 33 6.97 -1.68 -3.60
N ILE A 34 5.97 -1.26 -2.82
CA ILE A 34 5.35 0.07 -2.94
C ILE A 34 5.96 1.10 -1.99
N LEU A 35 6.80 0.68 -1.04
CA LEU A 35 7.50 1.61 -0.17
C LEU A 35 8.45 2.49 -0.98
N PRO A 36 8.53 3.78 -0.66
CA PRO A 36 9.59 4.61 -1.22
C PRO A 36 10.95 4.04 -0.83
N PRO A 37 11.99 4.29 -1.64
CA PRO A 37 13.35 3.90 -1.29
C PRO A 37 13.72 4.59 0.02
N VAL A 38 13.76 3.80 1.08
CA VAL A 38 14.23 4.20 2.42
C VAL A 38 15.42 3.34 2.77
N SER A 39 16.38 3.93 3.46
CA SER A 39 17.56 3.18 3.92
C SER A 39 17.11 2.00 4.78
N ARG A 40 17.76 0.84 4.58
CA ARG A 40 17.53 -0.37 5.39
C ARG A 40 18.31 -0.33 6.70
N PHE A 41 19.25 0.60 6.83
CA PHE A 41 20.26 0.63 7.89
C PHE A 41 20.15 1.88 8.77
N THR A 42 18.97 2.50 8.85
CA THR A 42 18.77 3.61 9.79
C THR A 42 18.58 3.05 11.20
N PRO A 43 19.37 3.51 12.19
CA PRO A 43 19.25 3.04 13.57
C PRO A 43 17.91 3.42 14.21
N THR A 44 17.26 4.46 13.69
CA THR A 44 16.00 5.04 14.18
C THR A 44 14.72 4.38 13.65
N GLY A 45 14.82 3.32 12.86
CA GLY A 45 13.65 2.58 12.38
C GLY A 45 12.75 3.37 11.41
N GLU A 46 13.29 4.38 10.73
CA GLU A 46 12.54 5.23 9.77
C GLU A 46 11.77 4.42 8.73
N ARG A 47 12.34 3.29 8.30
CA ARG A 47 11.69 2.38 7.36
C ARG A 47 10.40 1.77 7.91
N THR A 48 10.37 1.45 9.20
CA THR A 48 9.18 0.91 9.87
C THR A 48 8.11 1.98 9.97
N GLN A 49 8.46 3.18 10.43
CA GLN A 49 7.54 4.31 10.52
C GLN A 49 6.96 4.67 9.14
N LYS A 50 7.80 4.69 8.09
CA LYS A 50 7.34 4.96 6.73
C LYS A 50 6.41 3.86 6.22
N ARG A 51 6.68 2.61 6.58
CA ARG A 51 5.80 1.49 6.25
C ARG A 51 4.42 1.65 6.88
N GLU A 52 4.37 1.95 8.17
CA GLU A 52 3.12 2.15 8.90
C GLU A 52 2.31 3.28 8.30
N SER A 53 2.93 4.44 8.07
CA SER A 53 2.26 5.59 7.43
C SER A 53 1.73 5.27 6.03
N VAL A 54 2.43 4.45 5.23
CA VAL A 54 1.94 4.01 3.92
C VAL A 54 0.75 3.06 4.05
N ILE A 55 0.81 2.10 4.99
CA ILE A 55 -0.31 1.19 5.27
C ILE A 55 -1.55 1.97 5.68
N GLU A 56 -1.42 2.92 6.61
CA GLU A 56 -2.54 3.74 7.09
C GLU A 56 -3.23 4.49 5.94
N LYS A 57 -2.44 5.12 5.06
CA LYS A 57 -2.98 5.84 3.89
C LYS A 57 -3.71 4.92 2.93
N ILE A 58 -3.19 3.71 2.70
CA ILE A 58 -3.83 2.74 1.80
C ILE A 58 -5.10 2.18 2.43
N LYS A 59 -5.09 1.88 3.73
CA LYS A 59 -6.29 1.45 4.47
C LYS A 59 -7.37 2.53 4.45
N ALA A 60 -7.00 3.78 4.70
CA ALA A 60 -7.94 4.90 4.63
C ALA A 60 -8.54 5.06 3.23
N PHE A 61 -7.73 4.91 2.18
CA PHE A 61 -8.22 4.91 0.80
C PHE A 61 -9.16 3.74 0.52
N PHE A 62 -8.77 2.52 0.88
CA PHE A 62 -9.56 1.30 0.69
C PHE A 62 -10.92 1.43 1.40
N ASN A 63 -10.92 1.73 2.70
CA ASN A 63 -12.13 1.88 3.48
C ASN A 63 -13.07 2.96 2.94
N ARG A 64 -12.52 4.07 2.44
CA ARG A 64 -13.32 5.17 1.88
C ARG A 64 -14.08 4.77 0.61
N PHE A 65 -13.53 3.87 -0.18
CA PHE A 65 -14.05 3.54 -1.51
C PHE A 65 -14.60 2.12 -1.62
N TRP A 66 -14.53 1.33 -0.54
CA TRP A 66 -15.01 -0.05 -0.51
C TRP A 66 -16.50 -0.14 -0.85
N ASP A 67 -17.32 0.67 -0.19
CA ASP A 67 -18.78 0.63 -0.31
C ASP A 67 -19.26 0.92 -1.74
N ILE A 68 -18.58 1.82 -2.45
CA ILE A 68 -18.93 2.17 -3.83
C ILE A 68 -18.26 1.29 -4.87
N SER A 69 -17.35 0.41 -4.46
CA SER A 69 -16.68 -0.55 -5.35
C SER A 69 -17.48 -1.83 -5.58
N GLY A 70 -18.69 -1.93 -4.99
CA GLY A 70 -19.53 -3.13 -5.02
C GLY A 70 -19.25 -4.11 -3.88
N GLY A 71 -18.53 -3.67 -2.84
CA GLY A 71 -18.35 -4.43 -1.60
C GLY A 71 -19.57 -4.26 -0.70
N GLU A 72 -20.26 -5.35 -0.41
CA GLU A 72 -21.33 -5.38 0.59
C GLU A 72 -20.69 -5.23 1.98
N LEU A 73 -21.14 -4.26 2.77
CA LEU A 73 -20.78 -4.15 4.18
C LEU A 73 -21.63 -5.19 4.94
N GLU A 74 -21.02 -6.28 5.40
CA GLU A 74 -21.58 -7.07 6.50
C GLU A 74 -21.42 -6.35 7.84
#